data_AF-A0A4R2EWC0-F1
#
_entry.id   AF-A0A4R2EWC0-F1
#
_cell.length_a   1.000
_cell.length_b   1.000
_cell.length_c   1.000
_cell.angle_alpha   90.00
_cell.angle_beta   90.00
_cell.angle_gamma   90.00
#
_symmetry.space_group_name_H-M   'P 1'
#
loop_
_entity.id
_entity.type
_entity.pdbx_description
1 polymer ?
#
loop_
_entity_poly.entity_id
_entity_poly.type
_entity_poly.pdbx_seq_one_letter_code
_entity_poly.pdbx_strand_id
1 'polypeptide(L)'
;MRFSKKQITNAGKALISAKSKEEIEIALETLNLWRTDHLHPLNVMRKSLEKLMVDNQIEPILVSQRLKRLSSIEYKLDLNDNMGLGGMQDIGGYRAVLKDTKDLIKLKTIIENNKQYHRLRKTRDYTDEPKDSGYRSIHYVYEYKSRSKYYNGLQLELQIRTKLQHNWATAVETAGILTKTSLKSSQGPDDWLDFFKIVSSLFAIKENMAVLKQHKNYTMEELMKMCYNMTAKLNIIIILKGLRISAKQIEGKKSGDYYLININIVKKNVQIVSFKKSEFELATELYIKLEKEINENENAVVLVSASSILSLKKAYPSYFLDTSEFINALEKINSNCEKLELIRK
;
A
#
# COMPACT_ATOMS: atom_id res chain seq x y z
N MET A 1 -4.19 8.13 24.25
CA MET A 1 -4.90 8.45 22.99
C MET A 1 -6.07 9.38 23.29
N ARG A 2 -6.54 10.19 22.33
CA ARG A 2 -7.73 11.06 22.48
C ARG A 2 -9.00 10.26 22.81
N PHE A 3 -9.20 9.14 22.11
CA PHE A 3 -10.31 8.23 22.30
C PHE A 3 -9.84 6.91 22.90
N SER A 4 -10.67 6.31 23.74
CA SER A 4 -10.45 4.95 24.24
C SER A 4 -10.70 3.91 23.13
N LYS A 5 -10.09 2.73 23.26
CA LYS A 5 -10.33 1.61 22.32
C LYS A 5 -11.81 1.25 22.23
N LYS A 6 -12.55 1.32 23.35
CA LYS A 6 -13.99 1.06 23.39
C LYS A 6 -14.78 2.08 22.58
N GLN A 7 -14.46 3.38 22.71
CA GLN A 7 -15.11 4.42 21.90
C GLN A 7 -14.88 4.21 20.40
N ILE A 8 -13.64 3.90 20.00
CA ILE A 8 -13.32 3.63 18.59
C ILE A 8 -14.01 2.37 18.07
N THR A 9 -14.05 1.30 18.85
CA THR A 9 -14.80 0.09 18.49
C THR A 9 -16.30 0.38 18.34
N ASN A 10 -16.89 1.17 19.25
CA ASN A 10 -18.30 1.54 19.16
C ASN A 10 -18.60 2.42 17.94
N ALA A 11 -17.73 3.39 17.63
CA ALA A 11 -17.85 4.19 16.41
C ALA A 11 -17.77 3.32 15.15
N GLY A 12 -16.83 2.37 15.10
CA GLY A 12 -16.75 1.41 13.99
C GLY A 12 -18.02 0.56 13.82
N LYS A 13 -18.65 0.12 14.92
CA LYS A 13 -19.93 -0.60 14.87
C LYS A 13 -21.08 0.28 14.39
N ALA A 14 -21.15 1.51 14.91
CA ALA A 14 -22.18 2.47 14.53
C ALA A 14 -22.14 2.77 13.02
N LEU A 15 -20.96 2.85 12.39
CA LEU A 15 -20.86 3.00 10.93
C LEU A 15 -21.58 1.91 10.14
N ILE A 16 -21.53 0.66 10.62
CA ILE A 16 -22.07 -0.49 9.89
C ILE A 16 -23.54 -0.71 10.21
N SER A 17 -23.91 -0.59 11.49
CA SER A 17 -25.22 -1.06 11.98
C SER A 17 -26.21 0.06 12.30
N ALA A 18 -25.78 1.32 12.41
CA ALA A 18 -26.69 2.40 12.80
C ALA A 18 -27.70 2.70 11.68
N LYS A 19 -28.94 2.97 12.08
CA LYS A 19 -30.02 3.38 11.16
C LYS A 19 -30.21 4.89 11.12
N SER A 20 -29.76 5.59 12.17
CA SER A 20 -29.83 7.04 12.26
C SER A 20 -28.67 7.67 11.51
N LYS A 21 -28.98 8.61 10.61
CA LYS A 21 -27.98 9.40 9.90
C LYS A 21 -27.07 10.19 10.86
N GLU A 22 -27.63 10.68 11.96
CA GLU A 22 -26.90 11.44 12.98
C GLU A 22 -25.88 10.57 13.73
N GLU A 23 -26.24 9.33 14.06
CA GLU A 23 -25.33 8.39 14.72
C GLU A 23 -24.16 8.00 13.80
N ILE A 24 -24.43 7.81 12.50
CA ILE A 24 -23.40 7.55 11.49
C ILE A 24 -22.46 8.75 11.39
N GLU A 25 -22.98 9.97 11.36
CA GLU A 25 -22.16 11.19 11.26
C GLU A 25 -21.24 11.37 12.47
N ILE A 26 -21.74 11.18 13.69
CA ILE A 26 -20.92 11.22 14.93
C ILE A 26 -19.83 10.14 14.92
N ALA A 27 -20.16 8.94 14.44
CA ALA A 27 -19.20 7.84 14.31
C ALA A 27 -18.10 8.17 13.30
N LEU A 28 -18.47 8.71 12.12
CA LEU A 28 -17.53 9.16 11.09
C LEU A 28 -16.57 10.22 11.64
N GLU A 29 -17.09 11.22 12.35
CA GLU A 29 -16.27 12.29 12.93
C GLU A 29 -15.30 11.76 13.98
N THR A 30 -15.76 10.87 14.87
CA THR A 30 -14.92 10.22 15.88
C THR A 30 -13.77 9.46 15.22
N LEU A 31 -14.05 8.71 14.16
CA LEU A 31 -13.05 7.92 13.44
C LEU A 31 -12.08 8.78 12.66
N ASN A 32 -12.54 9.86 12.03
CA ASN A 32 -11.68 10.77 11.31
C ASN A 32 -10.75 11.54 12.22
N LEU A 33 -11.23 12.00 13.39
CA LEU A 33 -10.37 12.61 14.41
C LEU A 33 -9.31 11.62 14.91
N TRP A 34 -9.70 10.38 15.17
CA TRP A 34 -8.77 9.33 15.59
C TRP A 34 -7.74 8.96 14.51
N ARG A 35 -8.15 8.85 13.24
CA ARG A 35 -7.24 8.64 12.10
C ARG A 35 -6.24 9.79 11.99
N THR A 36 -6.71 11.03 12.11
CA THR A 36 -5.89 12.24 12.04
C THR A 36 -4.86 12.31 13.17
N ASP A 37 -5.19 11.84 14.37
CA ASP A 37 -4.24 11.75 15.49
C ASP A 37 -3.00 10.88 15.17
N HIS A 38 -3.05 9.99 14.17
CA HIS A 38 -1.90 9.18 13.75
C HIS A 38 -0.91 9.93 12.85
N LEU A 39 -1.29 11.08 12.26
CA LEU A 39 -0.42 11.82 11.34
C LEU A 39 0.87 12.31 12.00
N HIS A 40 0.76 12.86 13.21
CA HIS A 40 1.93 13.34 13.94
C HIS A 40 2.91 12.19 14.28
N PRO A 41 2.47 11.10 14.95
CA PRO A 41 3.30 9.92 15.17
C PRO A 41 3.90 9.33 13.89
N LEU A 42 3.13 9.26 12.79
CA LEU A 42 3.63 8.79 11.50
C LEU A 42 4.83 9.61 11.01
N ASN A 43 4.72 10.94 11.06
CA ASN A 43 5.79 11.82 10.61
C ASN A 43 7.06 11.65 11.46
N VAL A 44 6.91 11.46 12.78
CA VAL A 44 8.02 11.20 13.69
C VAL A 44 8.68 9.85 13.35
N MET A 45 7.90 8.78 13.27
CA MET A 45 8.42 7.44 12.98
C MET A 45 9.09 7.36 11.59
N ARG A 46 8.49 7.98 10.57
CA ARG A 46 9.06 8.04 9.22
C ARG A 46 10.41 8.73 9.22
N LYS A 47 10.53 9.91 9.87
CA LYS A 47 11.81 10.62 9.96
C LYS A 47 12.87 9.84 10.71
N SER A 48 12.48 9.15 11.78
CA SER A 48 13.38 8.26 12.51
C SER A 48 13.89 7.12 11.62
N LEU A 49 13.02 6.53 10.79
CA LEU A 49 13.41 5.52 9.81
C LEU A 49 14.36 6.07 8.73
N GLU A 50 14.08 7.26 8.19
CA GLU A 50 14.95 7.94 7.23
C GLU A 50 16.33 8.21 7.80
N LYS A 51 16.39 8.75 9.03
CA LYS A 51 17.65 8.95 9.75
C LYS A 51 18.40 7.64 9.96
N LEU A 52 17.70 6.58 10.39
CA LEU A 52 18.29 5.26 10.58
C LEU A 52 18.94 4.73 9.28
N MET A 53 18.27 4.90 8.14
CA MET A 53 18.81 4.49 6.84
C MET A 53 20.02 5.32 6.42
N VAL A 54 19.98 6.65 6.60
CA VAL A 54 21.11 7.55 6.31
C VAL A 54 22.33 7.20 7.17
N ASP A 55 22.15 7.06 8.48
CA ASP A 55 23.23 6.75 9.43
C ASP A 55 23.89 5.38 9.12
N ASN A 56 23.18 4.48 8.42
CA ASN A 56 23.66 3.15 8.04
C ASN A 56 23.97 3.01 6.53
N GLN A 57 24.02 4.10 5.77
CA GLN A 57 24.31 4.08 4.32
C GLN A 57 23.37 3.12 3.56
N ILE A 58 22.07 3.28 3.77
CA ILE A 58 21.02 2.61 3.00
C ILE A 58 20.27 3.69 2.24
N GLU A 59 20.29 3.62 0.91
CA GLU A 59 19.55 4.55 0.07
C GLU A 59 18.22 3.91 -0.37
N PRO A 60 17.08 4.30 0.22
CA PRO A 60 15.79 3.78 -0.21
C PRO A 60 15.46 4.31 -1.60
N ILE A 61 14.82 3.48 -2.43
CA ILE A 61 14.16 3.95 -3.66
C ILE A 61 13.07 4.96 -3.31
N LEU A 62 12.38 4.71 -2.19
CA LEU A 62 11.26 5.50 -1.73
C LEU A 62 11.02 5.28 -0.25
N VAL A 63 10.68 6.36 0.45
CA VAL A 63 10.01 6.32 1.76
C VAL A 63 8.64 7.01 1.65
N SER A 64 7.60 6.43 2.24
CA SER A 64 6.24 6.99 2.17
C SER A 64 5.43 6.72 3.43
N GLN A 65 4.36 7.48 3.67
CA GLN A 65 3.45 7.31 4.80
C GLN A 65 1.99 7.53 4.39
N ARG A 66 1.06 6.75 4.94
CA ARG A 66 -0.35 6.79 4.55
C ARG A 66 -1.22 6.55 5.76
N LEU A 67 -2.33 7.28 5.85
CA LEU A 67 -3.46 6.84 6.65
C LEU A 67 -4.24 5.75 5.91
N LYS A 68 -4.81 4.84 6.67
CA LYS A 68 -5.78 3.90 6.12
C LYS A 68 -7.02 4.64 5.65
N ARG A 69 -7.61 4.16 4.56
CA ARG A 69 -8.86 4.73 3.99
C ARG A 69 -10.05 4.23 4.79
N LEU A 70 -11.10 5.04 4.86
CA LEU A 70 -12.35 4.69 5.55
C LEU A 70 -13.01 3.46 4.94
N SER A 71 -13.22 3.41 3.63
CA SER A 71 -13.65 2.19 2.91
C SER A 71 -12.85 0.92 3.26
N SER A 72 -11.53 1.03 3.45
CA SER A 72 -10.70 -0.12 3.85
C SER A 72 -10.83 -0.49 5.34
N ILE A 73 -11.27 0.45 6.17
CA ILE A 73 -11.63 0.23 7.56
C ILE A 73 -13.00 -0.45 7.63
N GLU A 74 -14.01 0.11 6.96
CA GLU A 74 -15.37 -0.43 6.85
C GLU A 74 -15.37 -1.85 6.32
N TYR A 75 -14.73 -2.09 5.17
CA TYR A 75 -14.63 -3.43 4.59
C TYR A 75 -13.96 -4.45 5.52
N LYS A 76 -12.96 -4.03 6.32
CA LYS A 76 -12.33 -4.93 7.30
C LYS A 76 -13.23 -5.21 8.50
N LEU A 77 -14.06 -4.25 8.87
CA LEU A 77 -15.03 -4.41 9.95
C LEU A 77 -16.15 -5.36 9.52
N ASP A 78 -16.69 -5.20 8.30
CA ASP A 78 -17.69 -6.10 7.71
C ASP A 78 -17.21 -7.56 7.68
N LEU A 79 -15.92 -7.78 7.37
CA LEU A 79 -15.34 -9.12 7.31
C LEU A 79 -15.00 -9.72 8.69
N ASN A 80 -14.87 -8.89 9.74
CA ASN A 80 -14.38 -9.34 11.05
C ASN A 80 -15.10 -8.63 12.21
N ASP A 81 -16.42 -8.85 12.33
CA ASP A 81 -17.27 -8.29 13.38
C ASP A 81 -16.69 -8.43 14.81
N ASN A 82 -15.98 -9.54 15.06
CA ASN A 82 -15.43 -9.87 16.39
C ASN A 82 -14.11 -9.15 16.74
N MET A 83 -13.38 -8.58 15.77
CA MET A 83 -12.04 -8.02 16.03
C MET A 83 -12.08 -6.65 16.73
N GLY A 84 -13.12 -5.84 16.44
CA GLY A 84 -13.31 -4.50 16.99
C GLY A 84 -12.26 -3.48 16.53
N LEU A 85 -12.69 -2.27 16.16
CA LEU A 85 -11.78 -1.28 15.54
C LEU A 85 -10.64 -0.80 16.45
N GLY A 86 -10.84 -0.76 17.77
CA GLY A 86 -9.80 -0.38 18.74
C GLY A 86 -8.60 -1.34 18.82
N GLY A 87 -8.68 -2.52 18.16
CA GLY A 87 -7.57 -3.45 17.98
C GLY A 87 -6.83 -3.30 16.65
N MET A 88 -7.29 -2.40 15.76
CA MET A 88 -6.71 -2.24 14.43
C MET A 88 -5.32 -1.60 14.50
N GLN A 89 -4.34 -2.33 13.96
CA GLN A 89 -2.92 -2.00 14.03
C GLN A 89 -2.45 -1.12 12.85
N ASP A 90 -3.19 -1.11 11.74
CA ASP A 90 -2.77 -0.52 10.45
C ASP A 90 -3.48 0.79 10.11
N ILE A 91 -3.79 1.64 11.09
CA ILE A 91 -4.43 2.95 10.84
C ILE A 91 -3.42 3.95 10.25
N GLY A 92 -2.23 4.02 10.85
CA GLY A 92 -1.10 4.75 10.29
C GLY A 92 -0.04 3.79 9.80
N GLY A 93 0.20 3.78 8.48
CA GLY A 93 1.26 2.99 7.86
C GLY A 93 2.37 3.86 7.30
N TYR A 94 3.63 3.44 7.46
CA TYR A 94 4.77 4.02 6.77
C TYR A 94 5.64 2.92 6.17
N ARG A 95 6.42 3.27 5.14
CA ARG A 95 7.03 2.28 4.27
C ARG A 95 8.38 2.73 3.77
N ALA A 96 9.32 1.79 3.70
CA ALA A 96 10.54 1.93 2.90
C ALA A 96 10.54 0.89 1.76
N VAL A 97 10.84 1.35 0.55
CA VAL A 97 11.08 0.50 -0.62
C VAL A 97 12.55 0.56 -0.94
N LEU A 98 13.19 -0.60 -0.94
CA LEU A 98 14.63 -0.76 -1.03
C LEU A 98 15.02 -1.31 -2.40
N LYS A 99 16.29 -1.12 -2.77
CA LYS A 99 16.80 -1.49 -4.08
C LYS A 99 16.71 -2.99 -4.34
N ASP A 100 17.17 -3.78 -3.39
CA ASP A 100 17.31 -5.23 -3.51
C ASP A 100 17.17 -5.92 -2.14
N THR A 101 17.32 -7.25 -2.12
CA THR A 101 17.23 -8.07 -0.91
C THR A 101 18.39 -7.84 0.05
N LYS A 102 19.56 -7.44 -0.43
CA LYS A 102 20.71 -7.13 0.43
C LYS A 102 20.39 -5.93 1.32
N ASP A 103 19.88 -4.85 0.74
CA ASP A 103 19.47 -3.67 1.51
C ASP A 103 18.28 -3.97 2.43
N LEU A 104 17.34 -4.82 1.98
CA LEU A 104 16.21 -5.30 2.80
C LEU A 104 16.67 -6.03 4.05
N ILE A 105 17.57 -7.01 3.90
CA ILE A 105 18.12 -7.78 5.01
C ILE A 105 18.94 -6.87 5.93
N LYS A 106 19.76 -5.97 5.36
CA LYS A 106 20.54 -5.00 6.14
C LYS A 106 19.63 -4.13 7.01
N LEU A 107 18.58 -3.54 6.43
CA LEU A 107 17.63 -2.71 7.18
C LEU A 107 16.86 -3.53 8.22
N LYS A 108 16.44 -4.76 7.89
CA LYS A 108 15.80 -5.70 8.82
C LYS A 108 16.67 -5.91 10.07
N THR A 109 17.94 -6.30 9.88
CA THR A 109 18.88 -6.52 10.97
C THR A 109 19.10 -5.27 11.83
N ILE A 110 19.22 -4.10 11.21
CA ILE A 110 19.37 -2.84 11.94
C ILE A 110 18.12 -2.55 12.78
N ILE A 111 16.92 -2.70 12.21
CA ILE A 111 15.66 -2.46 12.93
C ILE A 111 15.51 -3.40 14.13
N GLU A 112 15.84 -4.68 13.95
CA GLU A 112 15.70 -5.71 14.98
C GLU A 112 16.72 -5.57 16.11
N ASN A 113 17.93 -5.07 15.80
CA ASN A 113 18.97 -4.81 16.79
C ASN A 113 18.87 -3.43 17.45
N ASN A 114 18.12 -2.49 16.88
CA ASN A 114 17.99 -1.15 17.41
C ASN A 114 17.00 -1.11 18.57
N LYS A 115 17.47 -0.68 19.75
CA LYS A 115 16.61 -0.37 20.90
C LYS A 115 15.79 0.88 20.60
N GLN A 116 14.58 0.69 20.09
CA GLN A 116 13.68 1.80 19.85
C GLN A 116 13.04 2.34 21.14
N TYR A 117 12.85 3.66 21.20
CA TYR A 117 12.05 4.32 22.24
C TYR A 117 10.57 3.88 22.21
N HIS A 118 10.07 3.52 21.02
CA HIS A 118 8.71 3.03 20.82
C HIS A 118 8.67 1.51 21.00
N ARG A 119 7.55 1.00 21.51
CA ARG A 119 7.44 -0.42 21.86
C ARG A 119 7.07 -1.24 20.63
N LEU A 120 7.97 -2.11 20.17
CA LEU A 120 7.63 -3.13 19.17
C LEU A 120 6.60 -4.10 19.75
N ARG A 121 5.48 -4.29 19.05
CA ARG A 121 4.37 -5.16 19.46
C ARG A 121 4.32 -6.45 18.67
N LYS A 122 4.61 -6.39 17.37
CA LYS A 122 4.49 -7.53 16.47
C LYS A 122 5.42 -7.38 15.29
N THR A 123 6.01 -8.49 14.85
CA THR A 123 6.75 -8.58 13.59
C THR A 123 6.14 -9.71 12.77
N ARG A 124 6.03 -9.49 11.46
CA ARG A 124 5.71 -10.55 10.50
C ARG A 124 6.59 -10.40 9.28
N ASP A 125 7.32 -11.46 8.97
CA ASP A 125 8.17 -11.51 7.79
C ASP A 125 7.51 -12.40 6.73
N TYR A 126 7.02 -11.78 5.66
CA TYR A 126 6.43 -12.49 4.51
C TYR A 126 7.40 -12.60 3.34
N THR A 127 8.71 -12.44 3.57
CA THR A 127 9.69 -12.44 2.47
C THR A 127 10.03 -13.86 2.04
N ASP A 128 10.38 -14.75 2.96
CA ASP A 128 10.65 -16.18 2.66
C ASP A 128 9.40 -17.06 2.75
N GLU A 129 8.43 -16.69 3.60
CA GLU A 129 7.13 -17.35 3.72
C GLU A 129 6.02 -16.39 3.25
N PRO A 130 5.82 -16.24 1.92
CA PRO A 130 4.82 -15.34 1.38
C PRO A 130 3.40 -15.80 1.77
N LYS A 131 2.43 -14.87 1.70
CA LYS A 131 1.02 -15.26 1.73
C LYS A 131 0.67 -16.11 0.52
N ASP A 132 -0.42 -16.88 0.60
CA ASP A 132 -0.91 -17.72 -0.51
C ASP A 132 -1.21 -16.92 -1.79
N SER A 133 -1.55 -15.63 -1.65
CA SER A 133 -1.71 -14.72 -2.78
C SER A 133 -0.42 -14.37 -3.51
N GLY A 134 0.76 -14.71 -2.95
CA GLY A 134 2.08 -14.28 -3.43
C GLY A 134 2.56 -12.96 -2.83
N TYR A 135 1.84 -12.38 -1.88
CA TYR A 135 2.24 -11.12 -1.23
C TYR A 135 3.49 -11.29 -0.35
N ARG A 136 4.44 -10.35 -0.51
CA ARG A 136 5.72 -10.28 0.24
C ARG A 136 5.99 -8.88 0.78
N SER A 137 6.43 -8.80 2.03
CA SER A 137 6.92 -7.62 2.75
C SER A 137 7.27 -8.02 4.19
N ILE A 138 8.12 -7.25 4.88
CA ILE A 138 8.30 -7.37 6.33
C ILE A 138 7.49 -6.28 7.02
N HIS A 139 6.68 -6.66 8.01
CA HIS A 139 5.78 -5.78 8.75
C HIS A 139 6.23 -5.69 10.21
N TYR A 140 6.37 -4.46 10.71
CA TYR A 140 6.61 -4.18 12.13
C TYR A 140 5.49 -3.29 12.66
N VAL A 141 4.84 -3.73 13.74
CA VAL A 141 3.81 -2.96 14.42
C VAL A 141 4.39 -2.36 15.69
N TYR A 142 4.41 -1.03 15.77
CA TYR A 142 4.89 -0.28 16.90
C TYR A 142 3.73 0.35 17.68
N GLU A 143 3.85 0.37 19.00
CA GLU A 143 3.08 1.25 19.86
C GLU A 143 3.89 2.53 20.14
N TYR A 144 3.33 3.65 19.71
CA TYR A 144 3.95 4.96 19.86
C TYR A 144 3.91 5.41 21.32
N LYS A 145 5.10 5.51 21.93
CA LYS A 145 5.32 6.15 23.23
C LYS A 145 5.44 7.67 23.07
N SER A 146 4.64 8.41 23.84
CA SER A 146 4.67 9.88 23.87
C SER A 146 4.32 10.41 25.26
N ARG A 147 4.84 11.60 25.61
CA ARG A 147 4.38 12.36 26.79
C ARG A 147 2.98 12.93 26.58
N SER A 148 2.60 13.20 25.33
CA SER A 148 1.26 13.69 25.00
C SER A 148 0.25 12.56 25.14
N LYS A 149 -0.76 12.77 25.99
CA LYS A 149 -1.88 11.84 26.15
C LYS A 149 -2.65 11.62 24.85
N TYR A 150 -2.60 12.53 23.88
CA TYR A 150 -3.32 12.39 22.60
C TYR A 150 -2.72 11.29 21.72
N TYR A 151 -1.39 11.14 21.72
CA TYR A 151 -0.69 10.23 20.82
C TYR A 151 -0.19 8.95 21.49
N ASN A 152 0.02 8.99 22.81
CA ASN A 152 0.55 7.85 23.54
C ASN A 152 -0.37 6.63 23.41
N GLY A 153 0.20 5.52 22.96
CA GLY A 153 -0.50 4.25 22.76
C GLY A 153 -1.04 4.00 21.35
N LEU A 154 -0.94 4.97 20.43
CA LEU A 154 -1.36 4.76 19.04
C LEU A 154 -0.47 3.71 18.35
N GLN A 155 -1.08 2.91 17.47
CA GLN A 155 -0.38 1.84 16.76
C GLN A 155 -0.05 2.26 15.33
N LEU A 156 1.18 1.95 14.91
CA LEU A 156 1.70 2.29 13.59
C LEU A 156 2.35 1.07 12.98
N GLU A 157 2.17 0.88 11.68
CA GLU A 157 2.76 -0.21 10.92
C GLU A 157 3.88 0.30 10.01
N LEU A 158 5.08 -0.24 10.17
CA LEU A 158 6.16 -0.13 9.20
C LEU A 158 6.11 -1.31 8.24
N GLN A 159 6.16 -1.03 6.94
CA GLN A 159 6.37 -2.03 5.90
C GLN A 159 7.71 -1.79 5.19
N ILE A 160 8.59 -2.78 5.19
CA ILE A 160 9.80 -2.74 4.35
C ILE A 160 9.72 -3.82 3.28
N ARG A 161 10.19 -3.51 2.07
CA ARG A 161 10.13 -4.39 0.90
C ARG A 161 11.11 -3.97 -0.18
N THR A 162 11.41 -4.85 -1.12
CA THR A 162 12.21 -4.53 -2.31
C THR A 162 11.39 -3.80 -3.39
N LYS A 163 12.08 -3.32 -4.44
CA LYS A 163 11.45 -2.75 -5.64
C LYS A 163 10.48 -3.72 -6.30
N LEU A 164 10.87 -4.99 -6.49
CA LEU A 164 10.03 -5.98 -7.19
C LEU A 164 8.79 -6.34 -6.36
N GLN A 165 8.95 -6.51 -5.05
CA GLN A 165 7.84 -6.72 -4.12
C GLN A 165 6.87 -5.53 -4.12
N HIS A 166 7.40 -4.30 -4.19
CA HIS A 166 6.57 -3.11 -4.34
C HIS A 166 5.80 -3.11 -5.66
N ASN A 167 6.49 -3.33 -6.79
CA ASN A 167 5.88 -3.34 -8.13
C ASN A 167 4.76 -4.38 -8.24
N TRP A 168 5.00 -5.59 -7.72
CA TRP A 168 4.00 -6.64 -7.64
C TRP A 168 2.79 -6.19 -6.82
N ALA A 169 3.02 -5.66 -5.61
CA ALA A 169 1.94 -5.19 -4.75
C ALA A 169 1.14 -4.06 -5.41
N THR A 170 1.78 -3.16 -6.14
CA THR A 170 1.10 -2.09 -6.88
C THR A 170 0.23 -2.67 -7.99
N ALA A 171 0.76 -3.58 -8.81
CA ALA A 171 0.03 -4.17 -9.92
C ALA A 171 -1.21 -4.95 -9.47
N VAL A 172 -1.12 -5.71 -8.36
CA VAL A 172 -2.27 -6.41 -7.78
C VAL A 172 -3.33 -5.44 -7.27
N GLU A 173 -2.92 -4.31 -6.66
CA GLU A 173 -3.83 -3.24 -6.25
C GLU A 173 -4.55 -2.63 -7.46
N THR A 174 -3.82 -2.32 -8.53
CA THR A 174 -4.37 -1.76 -9.77
C THR A 174 -5.33 -2.72 -10.47
N ALA A 175 -4.99 -4.02 -10.53
CA ALA A 175 -5.84 -5.05 -11.08
C ALA A 175 -7.13 -5.25 -10.26
N GLY A 176 -7.03 -5.21 -8.93
CA GLY A 176 -8.18 -5.35 -8.03
C GLY A 176 -9.23 -4.24 -8.20
N ILE A 177 -8.80 -3.03 -8.56
CA ILE A 177 -9.72 -1.93 -8.90
C ILE A 177 -10.55 -2.28 -10.15
N LEU A 178 -9.95 -2.94 -11.14
CA LEU A 178 -10.61 -3.32 -12.40
C LEU A 178 -11.57 -4.51 -12.21
N THR A 179 -11.17 -5.50 -11.42
CA THR A 179 -12.01 -6.67 -11.13
C THR A 179 -13.06 -6.40 -10.04
N LYS A 180 -13.03 -5.22 -9.41
CA LYS A 180 -13.79 -4.88 -8.19
C LYS A 180 -13.60 -5.92 -7.07
N THR A 181 -12.41 -6.53 -6.99
CA THR A 181 -12.13 -7.59 -6.01
C THR A 181 -10.81 -7.32 -5.28
N SER A 182 -10.69 -7.79 -4.03
CA SER A 182 -9.43 -7.69 -3.28
C SER A 182 -8.48 -8.85 -3.63
N LEU A 183 -7.82 -8.78 -4.79
CA LEU A 183 -6.88 -9.81 -5.25
C LEU A 183 -5.75 -10.07 -4.24
N LYS A 184 -5.32 -9.05 -3.49
CA LYS A 184 -4.32 -9.19 -2.41
C LYS A 184 -4.77 -10.07 -1.25
N SER A 185 -6.07 -10.10 -1.00
CA SER A 185 -6.73 -10.94 0.00
C SER A 185 -7.22 -12.26 -0.60
N SER A 186 -6.69 -12.66 -1.76
CA SER A 186 -7.10 -13.88 -2.49
C SER A 186 -8.57 -13.87 -2.93
N GLN A 187 -9.12 -12.70 -3.26
CA GLN A 187 -10.49 -12.57 -3.78
C GLN A 187 -10.46 -12.04 -5.22
N GLY A 188 -10.96 -12.82 -6.16
CA GLY A 188 -11.10 -12.45 -7.58
C GLY A 188 -11.07 -13.66 -8.51
N PRO A 189 -11.09 -13.46 -9.84
CA PRO A 189 -11.06 -14.57 -10.80
C PRO A 189 -9.78 -15.40 -10.65
N ASP A 190 -9.91 -16.73 -10.66
CA ASP A 190 -8.80 -17.66 -10.42
C ASP A 190 -7.61 -17.42 -11.35
N ASP A 191 -7.89 -17.15 -12.63
CA ASP A 191 -6.87 -16.84 -13.64
C ASP A 191 -5.99 -15.62 -13.24
N TRP A 192 -6.56 -14.58 -12.63
CA TRP A 192 -5.79 -13.42 -12.17
C TRP A 192 -4.98 -13.73 -10.92
N LEU A 193 -5.55 -14.50 -10.00
CA LEU A 193 -4.87 -14.93 -8.78
C LEU A 193 -3.66 -15.79 -9.11
N ASP A 194 -3.82 -16.77 -10.00
CA ASP A 194 -2.74 -17.67 -10.39
C ASP A 194 -1.65 -16.94 -11.19
N PHE A 195 -2.03 -16.01 -12.07
CA PHE A 195 -1.07 -15.14 -12.74
C PHE A 195 -0.18 -14.41 -11.74
N PHE A 196 -0.77 -13.75 -10.73
CA PHE A 196 -0.01 -12.99 -9.76
C PHE A 196 0.85 -13.88 -8.86
N LYS A 197 0.39 -15.10 -8.51
CA LYS A 197 1.22 -16.08 -7.81
C LYS A 197 2.46 -16.46 -8.63
N ILE A 198 2.30 -16.70 -9.93
CA ILE A 198 3.43 -17.05 -10.82
C ILE A 198 4.43 -15.92 -10.88
N VAL A 199 3.97 -14.68 -11.12
CA VAL A 199 4.86 -13.51 -11.17
C VAL A 199 5.58 -13.28 -9.83
N SER A 200 4.90 -13.50 -8.69
CA SER A 200 5.55 -13.43 -7.36
C SER A 200 6.69 -14.43 -7.24
N SER A 201 6.54 -15.64 -7.77
CA SER A 201 7.59 -16.67 -7.73
C SER A 201 8.74 -16.36 -8.69
N LEU A 202 8.46 -15.83 -9.89
CA LEU A 202 9.49 -15.36 -10.81
C LEU A 202 10.30 -14.20 -10.22
N PHE A 203 9.66 -13.26 -9.53
CA PHE A 203 10.34 -12.18 -8.82
C PHE A 203 11.18 -12.72 -7.66
N ALA A 204 10.66 -13.70 -6.90
CA ALA A 204 11.41 -14.36 -5.83
C ALA A 204 12.67 -15.06 -6.35
N ILE A 205 12.60 -15.79 -7.47
CA ILE A 205 13.78 -16.41 -8.11
C ILE A 205 14.83 -15.34 -8.45
N LYS A 206 14.40 -14.23 -9.07
CA LYS A 206 15.29 -13.11 -9.40
C LYS A 206 15.95 -12.47 -8.17
N GLU A 207 15.29 -12.53 -7.03
CA GLU A 207 15.74 -11.99 -5.75
C GLU A 207 16.49 -13.03 -4.89
N ASN A 208 16.72 -14.25 -5.41
CA ASN A 208 17.26 -15.40 -4.67
C ASN A 208 16.46 -15.74 -3.40
N MET A 209 15.13 -15.67 -3.49
CA MET A 209 14.19 -15.98 -2.41
C MET A 209 13.34 -17.21 -2.73
N ALA A 210 12.75 -17.81 -1.68
CA ALA A 210 11.89 -18.99 -1.83
C ALA A 210 10.64 -18.70 -2.67
N VAL A 211 10.34 -19.57 -3.64
CA VAL A 211 9.10 -19.55 -4.42
C VAL A 211 7.89 -19.97 -3.56
N LEU A 212 6.67 -19.71 -4.06
CA LEU A 212 5.44 -20.20 -3.42
C LEU A 212 5.44 -21.74 -3.33
N LYS A 213 4.80 -22.29 -2.29
CA LYS A 213 4.74 -23.75 -2.06
C LYS A 213 4.23 -24.53 -3.28
N GLN A 214 3.18 -24.01 -3.94
CA GLN A 214 2.60 -24.60 -5.15
C GLN A 214 3.54 -24.56 -6.38
N HIS A 215 4.60 -23.75 -6.35
CA HIS A 215 5.56 -23.60 -7.45
C HIS A 215 6.90 -24.29 -7.21
N LYS A 216 7.07 -25.01 -6.08
CA LYS A 216 8.35 -25.65 -5.73
C LYS A 216 8.85 -26.67 -6.75
N ASN A 217 7.93 -27.32 -7.46
CA ASN A 217 8.25 -28.37 -8.43
C ASN A 217 8.40 -27.85 -9.86
N TYR A 218 8.33 -26.52 -10.06
CA TYR A 218 8.50 -25.90 -11.37
C TYR A 218 9.87 -25.23 -11.47
N THR A 219 10.49 -25.41 -12.61
CA THR A 219 11.68 -24.67 -13.02
C THR A 219 11.34 -23.21 -13.33
N MET A 220 12.36 -22.35 -13.35
CA MET A 220 12.21 -20.96 -13.77
C MET A 220 11.61 -20.87 -15.19
N GLU A 221 12.06 -21.72 -16.11
CA GLU A 221 11.61 -21.73 -17.50
C GLU A 221 10.13 -22.13 -17.63
N GLU A 222 9.67 -23.12 -16.86
CA GLU A 222 8.26 -23.51 -16.84
C GLU A 222 7.38 -22.37 -16.31
N LEU A 223 7.78 -21.72 -15.22
CA LEU A 223 7.07 -20.56 -14.68
C LEU A 223 7.06 -19.39 -15.67
N MET A 224 8.15 -19.18 -16.41
CA MET A 224 8.23 -18.17 -17.47
C MET A 224 7.26 -18.49 -18.62
N LYS A 225 7.16 -19.75 -19.06
CA LYS A 225 6.18 -20.17 -20.08
C LYS A 225 4.74 -19.97 -19.61
N MET A 226 4.44 -20.34 -18.37
CA MET A 226 3.12 -20.12 -17.76
C MET A 226 2.79 -18.61 -17.71
N CYS A 227 3.72 -17.79 -17.25
CA CYS A 227 3.57 -16.34 -17.21
C CYS A 227 3.32 -15.74 -18.60
N TYR A 228 4.06 -16.18 -19.62
CA TYR A 228 3.89 -15.75 -21.01
C TYR A 228 2.47 -16.05 -21.50
N ASN A 229 2.04 -17.30 -21.37
CA ASN A 229 0.72 -17.76 -21.83
C ASN A 229 -0.42 -17.03 -21.12
N MET A 230 -0.32 -16.83 -19.80
CA MET A 230 -1.34 -16.10 -19.03
C MET A 230 -1.36 -14.61 -19.39
N THR A 231 -0.20 -14.00 -19.64
CA THR A 231 -0.10 -12.60 -20.07
C THR A 231 -0.83 -12.39 -21.39
N ALA A 232 -0.70 -13.33 -22.34
CA ALA A 232 -1.42 -13.32 -23.61
C ALA A 232 -2.92 -13.60 -23.43
N LYS A 233 -3.28 -14.71 -22.77
CA LYS A 233 -4.68 -15.12 -22.52
C LYS A 233 -5.51 -14.00 -21.88
N LEU A 234 -4.96 -13.33 -20.89
CA LEU A 234 -5.65 -12.30 -20.12
C LEU A 234 -5.43 -10.88 -20.67
N ASN A 235 -4.65 -10.71 -21.74
CA ASN A 235 -4.27 -9.42 -22.30
C ASN A 235 -3.72 -8.42 -21.25
N ILE A 236 -2.99 -8.91 -20.24
CA ILE A 236 -2.63 -8.13 -19.04
C ILE A 236 -1.81 -6.88 -19.39
N ILE A 237 -0.82 -7.02 -20.27
CA ILE A 237 0.01 -5.87 -20.67
C ILE A 237 -0.84 -4.78 -21.33
N ILE A 238 -1.77 -5.16 -22.20
CA ILE A 238 -2.66 -4.22 -22.90
C ILE A 238 -3.56 -3.51 -21.89
N ILE A 239 -4.20 -4.27 -20.99
CA ILE A 239 -5.09 -3.74 -19.95
C ILE A 239 -4.32 -2.74 -19.06
N LEU A 240 -3.16 -3.13 -18.55
CA LEU A 240 -2.35 -2.28 -17.67
C LEU A 240 -1.81 -1.04 -18.38
N LYS A 241 -1.40 -1.16 -19.66
CA LYS A 241 -1.00 0.00 -20.49
C LYS A 241 -2.17 0.96 -20.74
N GLY A 242 -3.37 0.44 -21.01
CA GLY A 242 -4.58 1.23 -21.22
C GLY A 242 -4.96 2.07 -20.00
N LEU A 243 -4.88 1.46 -18.81
CA LEU A 243 -5.12 2.16 -17.53
C LEU A 243 -4.15 3.33 -17.31
N ARG A 244 -2.87 3.13 -17.64
CA ARG A 244 -1.85 4.19 -17.54
C ARG A 244 -2.16 5.38 -18.46
N ILE A 245 -2.66 5.14 -19.67
CA ILE A 245 -2.97 6.22 -20.63
C ILE A 245 -4.14 7.07 -20.12
N SER A 246 -5.19 6.45 -19.57
CA SER A 246 -6.28 7.20 -18.93
C SER A 246 -5.80 8.05 -17.76
N ALA A 247 -4.80 7.58 -17.00
CA ALA A 247 -4.22 8.31 -15.87
C ALA A 247 -3.18 9.39 -16.26
N LYS A 248 -2.74 9.48 -17.51
CA LYS A 248 -1.72 10.45 -17.94
C LYS A 248 -2.25 11.87 -18.19
N GLN A 249 -3.57 12.08 -18.24
CA GLN A 249 -4.17 13.41 -18.42
C GLN A 249 -4.14 14.30 -17.16
N ILE A 250 -3.28 13.95 -16.20
CA ILE A 250 -3.23 14.51 -14.84
C ILE A 250 -1.87 15.17 -14.67
N GLU A 251 -1.73 16.37 -15.24
CA GLU A 251 -0.53 17.19 -15.11
C GLU A 251 -0.85 18.50 -14.37
N GLY A 252 -0.58 18.50 -13.06
CA GLY A 252 -0.44 19.72 -12.27
C GLY A 252 1.04 20.01 -12.03
N LYS A 253 1.50 21.24 -12.34
CA LYS A 253 2.92 21.68 -12.34
C LYS A 253 3.48 22.14 -10.98
N LYS A 254 2.90 21.81 -9.82
CA LYS A 254 3.29 22.45 -8.54
C LYS A 254 4.06 21.55 -7.56
N SER A 255 5.20 22.04 -7.10
CA SER A 255 6.00 21.49 -6.00
C SER A 255 5.28 21.72 -4.65
N GLY A 256 5.33 20.75 -3.74
CA GLY A 256 4.75 20.80 -2.40
C GLY A 256 5.26 19.67 -1.51
N ASP A 257 5.02 19.76 -0.20
CA ASP A 257 5.38 18.75 0.81
C ASP A 257 4.23 17.75 1.07
N TYR A 258 2.99 18.22 0.88
CA TYR A 258 1.77 17.43 0.99
C TYR A 258 0.97 17.53 -0.30
N TYR A 259 0.27 16.44 -0.64
CA TYR A 259 -0.52 16.31 -1.84
C TYR A 259 -1.86 15.70 -1.50
N LEU A 260 -2.92 16.38 -1.89
CA LEU A 260 -4.29 15.89 -1.84
C LEU A 260 -4.66 15.36 -3.23
N ILE A 261 -4.91 14.05 -3.30
CA ILE A 261 -5.26 13.33 -4.52
C ILE A 261 -6.75 13.06 -4.48
N ASN A 262 -7.51 13.64 -5.41
CA ASN A 262 -8.93 13.35 -5.60
C ASN A 262 -9.11 12.53 -6.88
N ILE A 263 -9.60 11.31 -6.76
CA ILE A 263 -9.72 10.32 -7.83
C ILE A 263 -11.19 10.15 -8.14
N ASN A 264 -11.59 10.35 -9.39
CA ASN A 264 -12.89 9.94 -9.90
C ASN A 264 -12.71 8.68 -10.76
N ILE A 265 -13.19 7.56 -10.24
CA ILE A 265 -13.01 6.22 -10.81
C ILE A 265 -13.84 6.08 -12.09
N VAL A 266 -15.07 6.62 -12.11
CA VAL A 266 -16.00 6.53 -13.25
C VAL A 266 -15.48 7.31 -14.45
N LYS A 267 -15.05 8.56 -14.22
CA LYS A 267 -14.52 9.47 -15.25
C LYS A 267 -13.03 9.23 -15.53
N LYS A 268 -12.38 8.32 -14.80
CA LYS A 268 -10.94 8.03 -14.88
C LYS A 268 -10.07 9.29 -14.77
N ASN A 269 -10.43 10.19 -13.87
CA ASN A 269 -9.75 11.47 -13.67
C ASN A 269 -9.13 11.50 -12.26
N VAL A 270 -7.95 12.10 -12.13
CA VAL A 270 -7.31 12.38 -10.85
C VAL A 270 -6.95 13.86 -10.80
N GLN A 271 -7.38 14.55 -9.74
CA GLN A 271 -6.96 15.91 -9.47
C GLN A 271 -5.98 15.92 -8.31
N ILE A 272 -4.96 16.75 -8.40
CA ILE A 272 -3.92 16.84 -7.38
C ILE A 272 -3.75 18.29 -6.96
N VAL A 273 -3.92 18.54 -5.67
CA VAL A 273 -3.64 19.82 -5.04
C VAL A 273 -2.41 19.65 -4.16
N SER A 274 -1.43 20.55 -4.30
CA SER A 274 -0.17 20.52 -3.55
C SER A 274 -0.15 21.61 -2.48
N PHE A 275 0.42 21.29 -1.32
CA PHE A 275 0.55 22.17 -0.16
C PHE A 275 1.98 22.17 0.36
N LYS A 276 2.47 23.32 0.82
CA LYS A 276 3.74 23.44 1.55
C LYS A 276 3.59 22.92 2.99
N LYS A 277 4.72 22.68 3.64
CA LYS A 277 4.76 22.24 5.04
C LYS A 277 4.02 23.18 6.00
N SER A 278 4.04 24.49 5.74
CA SER A 278 3.34 25.52 6.52
C SER A 278 1.82 25.50 6.33
N GLU A 279 1.33 24.82 5.30
CA GLU A 279 -0.10 24.74 4.95
C GLU A 279 -0.71 23.40 5.38
N PHE A 280 -0.09 22.73 6.36
CA PHE A 280 -0.52 21.41 6.81
C PHE A 280 -1.93 21.40 7.40
N GLU A 281 -2.30 22.41 8.19
CA GLU A 281 -3.67 22.52 8.70
C GLU A 281 -4.68 22.66 7.55
N LEU A 282 -4.40 23.57 6.60
CA LEU A 282 -5.24 23.78 5.43
C LEU A 282 -5.41 22.52 4.57
N ALA A 283 -4.32 21.78 4.34
CA ALA A 283 -4.36 20.52 3.60
C ALA A 283 -5.23 19.47 4.30
N THR A 284 -5.20 19.45 5.63
CA THR A 284 -5.98 18.53 6.46
C THR A 284 -7.46 18.91 6.47
N GLU A 285 -7.78 20.20 6.60
CA GLU A 285 -9.16 20.70 6.53
C GLU A 285 -9.81 20.41 5.18
N LEU A 286 -9.09 20.70 4.08
CA LEU A 286 -9.60 20.41 2.74
C LEU A 286 -9.78 18.91 2.50
N TYR A 287 -8.85 18.08 3.01
CA TYR A 287 -9.00 16.63 2.96
C TYR A 287 -10.28 16.16 3.65
N ILE A 288 -10.52 16.62 4.88
CA ILE A 288 -11.72 16.25 5.65
C ILE A 288 -12.99 16.69 4.92
N LYS A 289 -13.01 17.91 4.38
CA LYS A 289 -14.15 18.43 3.61
C LYS A 289 -14.45 17.57 2.39
N LEU A 290 -13.44 17.31 1.54
CA LEU A 290 -13.64 16.53 0.33
C LEU A 290 -13.98 15.06 0.64
N GLU A 291 -13.42 14.48 1.72
CA GLU A 291 -13.78 13.11 2.14
C GLU A 291 -15.26 13.02 2.56
N LYS A 292 -15.84 14.06 3.18
CA LYS A 292 -17.27 14.10 3.52
C LYS A 292 -18.19 14.20 2.30
N GLU A 293 -17.71 14.77 1.19
CA GLU A 293 -18.53 15.08 0.00
C GLU A 293 -18.49 13.96 -1.07
N ILE A 294 -17.62 12.96 -0.95
CA ILE A 294 -17.47 11.92 -1.97
C ILE A 294 -18.45 10.75 -1.82
N ASN A 295 -18.91 10.23 -2.95
CA ASN A 295 -19.42 8.87 -3.06
C ASN A 295 -18.25 7.89 -3.18
N GLU A 296 -18.01 7.07 -2.16
CA GLU A 296 -16.85 6.16 -2.09
C GLU A 296 -16.81 5.10 -3.19
N ASN A 297 -17.96 4.76 -3.79
CA ASN A 297 -18.03 3.81 -4.92
C ASN A 297 -17.53 4.41 -6.24
N GLU A 298 -17.47 5.74 -6.31
CA GLU A 298 -17.16 6.47 -7.54
C GLU A 298 -15.92 7.35 -7.40
N ASN A 299 -15.58 7.77 -6.19
CA ASN A 299 -14.50 8.71 -5.92
C ASN A 299 -13.66 8.27 -4.72
N ALA A 300 -12.41 8.69 -4.68
CA ALA A 300 -11.52 8.49 -3.55
C ALA A 300 -10.65 9.72 -3.33
N VAL A 301 -10.58 10.20 -2.09
CA VAL A 301 -9.70 11.31 -1.70
C VAL A 301 -8.61 10.80 -0.78
N VAL A 302 -7.37 11.19 -1.05
CA VAL A 302 -6.20 10.73 -0.29
C VAL A 302 -5.24 11.88 -0.05
N LEU A 303 -4.90 12.13 1.22
CA LEU A 303 -3.82 13.04 1.60
C LEU A 303 -2.53 12.25 1.86
N VAL A 304 -1.43 12.69 1.26
CA VAL A 304 -0.13 12.00 1.27
C VAL A 304 1.00 13.03 1.30
N SER A 305 2.09 12.70 2.00
CA SER A 305 3.31 13.53 2.00
C SER A 305 4.34 12.92 1.05
N ALA A 306 4.98 13.74 0.23
CA ALA A 306 6.04 13.33 -0.67
C ALA A 306 6.97 14.53 -0.97
N SER A 307 8.24 14.29 -1.32
CA SER A 307 9.20 15.39 -1.58
C SER A 307 9.01 16.07 -2.94
N SER A 308 8.20 15.48 -3.82
CA SER A 308 7.85 15.98 -5.16
C SER A 308 6.70 15.18 -5.75
N ILE A 309 6.01 15.71 -6.78
CA ILE A 309 5.00 14.96 -7.55
C ILE A 309 5.60 13.70 -8.17
N LEU A 310 6.87 13.75 -8.60
CA LEU A 310 7.56 12.57 -9.12
C LEU A 310 7.74 11.50 -8.04
N SER A 311 8.16 11.89 -6.83
CA SER A 311 8.26 10.96 -5.70
C SER A 311 6.89 10.44 -5.29
N LEU A 312 5.83 11.26 -5.38
CA LEU A 312 4.46 10.87 -5.11
C LEU A 312 3.96 9.80 -6.09
N LYS A 313 4.19 10.00 -7.40
CA LYS A 313 3.87 9.02 -8.45
C LYS A 313 4.60 7.70 -8.21
N LYS A 314 5.88 7.76 -7.82
CA LYS A 314 6.66 6.58 -7.41
C LYS A 314 6.19 5.97 -6.09
N ALA A 315 5.63 6.78 -5.19
CA ALA A 315 5.26 6.37 -3.84
C ALA A 315 3.96 5.57 -3.77
N TYR A 316 3.02 5.99 -4.59
CA TYR A 316 1.71 5.41 -4.68
C TYR A 316 1.29 5.22 -6.14
N PRO A 317 2.06 4.46 -6.92
CA PRO A 317 1.80 4.28 -8.35
C PRO A 317 0.40 3.71 -8.62
N SER A 318 -0.20 2.99 -7.67
CA SER A 318 -1.58 2.49 -7.78
C SER A 318 -2.63 3.60 -7.89
N TYR A 319 -2.40 4.80 -7.32
CA TYR A 319 -3.28 5.97 -7.49
C TYR A 319 -3.18 6.61 -8.87
N PHE A 320 -2.05 6.39 -9.54
CA PHE A 320 -1.78 6.89 -10.88
C PHE A 320 -1.91 5.80 -11.94
N LEU A 321 -2.38 4.61 -11.53
CA LEU A 321 -2.43 3.41 -12.35
C LEU A 321 -1.08 3.12 -13.04
N ASP A 322 0.04 3.57 -12.45
CA ASP A 322 1.37 3.48 -13.03
C ASP A 322 1.99 2.12 -12.73
N THR A 323 1.74 1.18 -13.63
CA THR A 323 2.29 -0.17 -13.58
C THR A 323 3.50 -0.33 -14.51
N SER A 324 4.12 0.76 -14.96
CA SER A 324 5.16 0.73 -16.01
C SER A 324 6.33 -0.20 -15.69
N GLU A 325 6.85 -0.15 -14.46
CA GLU A 325 7.94 -1.03 -14.02
C GLU A 325 7.52 -2.51 -13.97
N PHE A 326 6.27 -2.79 -13.62
CA PHE A 326 5.73 -4.14 -13.64
C PHE A 326 5.54 -4.63 -15.08
N ILE A 327 4.98 -3.81 -15.96
CA ILE A 327 4.84 -4.10 -17.39
C ILE A 327 6.20 -4.39 -18.03
N ASN A 328 7.21 -3.55 -17.77
CA ASN A 328 8.56 -3.74 -18.28
C ASN A 328 9.16 -5.08 -17.82
N ALA A 329 8.89 -5.49 -16.58
CA ALA A 329 9.33 -6.79 -16.08
C ALA A 329 8.65 -7.95 -16.83
N LEU A 330 7.35 -7.86 -17.11
CA LEU A 330 6.62 -8.86 -17.90
C LEU A 330 7.13 -8.92 -19.35
N GLU A 331 7.32 -7.76 -20.00
CA GLU A 331 7.86 -7.70 -21.36
C GLU A 331 9.27 -8.29 -21.44
N LYS A 332 10.09 -8.07 -20.41
CA LYS A 332 11.42 -8.68 -20.32
C LYS A 332 11.34 -10.21 -20.16
N ILE A 333 10.41 -10.71 -19.34
CA ILE A 333 10.15 -12.15 -19.21
C ILE A 333 9.73 -12.72 -20.57
N ASN A 334 8.78 -12.08 -21.26
CA ASN A 334 8.30 -12.54 -22.56
C ASN A 334 9.40 -12.56 -23.61
N SER A 335 10.20 -11.49 -23.72
CA SER A 335 11.34 -11.44 -24.64
C SER A 335 12.39 -12.51 -24.33
N ASN A 336 12.61 -12.85 -23.05
CA ASN A 336 13.51 -13.93 -22.69
C ASN A 336 12.93 -15.30 -23.06
N CYS A 337 11.62 -15.53 -22.96
CA CYS A 337 10.99 -16.76 -23.44
C CYS A 337 11.24 -16.98 -24.93
N GLU A 338 11.12 -15.92 -25.74
CA GLU A 338 11.38 -15.99 -27.18
C GLU A 338 12.86 -16.28 -27.48
N LYS A 339 13.79 -15.59 -26.79
CA LYS A 339 15.24 -15.77 -26.98
C LYS A 339 15.75 -17.15 -26.57
N LEU A 340 15.11 -17.76 -25.59
CA LEU A 340 15.43 -19.09 -25.08
C LEU A 340 14.61 -20.18 -25.79
N GLU A 341 13.86 -19.84 -26.84
CA GLU A 341 13.03 -20.78 -27.62
C GLU A 341 12.03 -21.57 -26.76
N LEU A 342 11.57 -20.97 -25.66
CA LEU A 342 10.65 -21.60 -24.71
C LEU A 342 9.21 -21.66 -25.25
N ILE A 343 8.89 -20.85 -26.26
CA ILE A 343 7.57 -20.75 -26.88
C ILE A 343 7.72 -20.93 -28.39
N ARG A 344 6.82 -21.69 -29.00
CA ARG A 344 6.73 -21.81 -30.47
C ARG A 344 6.03 -20.56 -31.01
N LYS A 345 6.64 -19.91 -32.01
CA LYS A 345 6.05 -18.76 -32.71
C LYS A 345 4.75 -19.12 -33.42
#